data_AF-A0A8F2F292-F1
#
_entry.id   AF-A0A8F2F292-F1
#
_cell.length_a   1.000
_cell.length_b   1.000
_cell.length_c   1.000
_cell.angle_alpha   90.00
_cell.angle_beta   90.00
_cell.angle_gamma   90.00
#
_symmetry.space_group_name_H-M   'P 1'
#
loop_
_entity.id
_entity.type
_entity.pdbx_description
1 polymer ?
#
loop_
_entity_poly.entity_id
_entity_poly.type
_entity_poly.pdbx_seq_one_letter_code
_entity_poly.pdbx_strand_id
1 'polypeptide(L)'
;MKQKDYHIYLDEQELSQVMTDNYVSNLLCHFVGRSRKTDDDRFELLVTIIKGGRLIANLTEPDNPESLFNCGYQCEHVGEVFGKCDCVCFCDIPDESLAIHTNKYSKFGMGFEKTLIAEQGAHPVMYVPKNYPVVERGDSSDKGRSYTPRNPEQYFPYLLQTAVHLLPLMEIGYIGINLSQQEALLKATELGKALNLFDGEIRRNFFDGKYHPMIFSILQGIAHQMAYVKLYDATLPDDHPDNYYMEREWRSLKNISFSIHDIKTVYLPSHTYKERFMHEFPEYTGSFHIFKTTVTLLKYDESCTDGRI
;
A
#
# COMPACT_ATOMS: atom_id res chain seq x y z
N MET A 1 -15.13 -43.49 -1.89
CA MET A 1 -14.39 -42.94 -0.74
C MET A 1 -15.31 -41.91 -0.08
N LYS A 2 -15.84 -42.19 1.12
CA LYS A 2 -16.81 -41.29 1.79
C LYS A 2 -16.06 -40.12 2.43
N GLN A 3 -16.45 -38.91 2.08
CA GLN A 3 -16.00 -37.66 2.68
C GLN A 3 -16.46 -37.65 4.15
N LYS A 4 -15.51 -37.53 5.09
CA LYS A 4 -15.81 -37.33 6.51
C LYS A 4 -15.91 -35.83 6.73
N ASP A 5 -17.12 -35.34 6.93
CA ASP A 5 -17.36 -33.98 7.39
C ASP A 5 -16.99 -33.90 8.87
N TYR A 6 -15.93 -33.15 9.17
CA TYR A 6 -15.57 -32.79 10.54
C TYR A 6 -16.31 -31.49 10.89
N HIS A 7 -17.46 -31.60 11.54
CA HIS A 7 -18.08 -30.47 12.21
C HIS A 7 -17.52 -30.37 13.63
N ILE A 8 -16.61 -29.42 13.83
CA ILE A 8 -16.19 -28.99 15.16
C ILE A 8 -17.24 -27.98 15.63
N TYR A 9 -18.06 -28.36 16.61
CA TYR A 9 -18.92 -27.43 17.34
C TYR A 9 -18.08 -26.86 18.47
N LEU A 10 -17.69 -25.59 18.36
CA LEU A 10 -17.15 -24.84 19.50
C LEU A 10 -18.34 -24.28 20.29
N ASP A 11 -18.23 -24.33 21.61
CA ASP A 11 -19.21 -23.79 22.56
C ASP A 11 -19.37 -22.27 22.34
N GLU A 12 -20.58 -21.73 22.47
CA GLU A 12 -20.88 -20.30 22.34
C GLU A 12 -20.06 -19.45 23.34
N GLN A 13 -19.68 -20.04 24.48
CA GLN A 13 -18.76 -19.41 25.43
C GLN A 13 -17.32 -19.33 24.91
N GLU A 14 -16.81 -20.34 24.21
CA GLU A 14 -15.46 -20.30 23.61
C GLU A 14 -15.40 -19.34 22.40
N LEU A 15 -16.48 -19.27 21.59
CA LEU A 15 -16.60 -18.28 20.51
C LEU A 15 -16.56 -16.83 21.03
N SER A 16 -17.15 -16.58 22.20
CA SER A 16 -17.12 -15.24 22.81
C SER A 16 -15.73 -14.83 23.33
N GLN A 17 -14.90 -15.82 23.70
CA GLN A 17 -13.54 -15.59 24.23
C GLN A 17 -12.48 -15.49 23.12
N VAL A 18 -12.74 -16.11 21.96
CA VAL A 18 -11.89 -16.01 20.75
C VAL A 18 -12.15 -14.70 19.98
N MET A 19 -13.29 -14.04 20.17
CA MET A 19 -13.61 -12.75 19.54
C MET A 19 -12.90 -11.52 20.14
N THR A 20 -12.03 -11.70 21.14
CA THR A 20 -11.26 -10.62 21.78
C THR A 20 -9.77 -10.59 21.44
N ASP A 21 -9.29 -11.48 20.57
CA ASP A 21 -7.99 -11.33 19.94
C ASP A 21 -8.20 -10.63 18.59
N ASN A 22 -8.18 -9.29 18.58
CA ASN A 22 -8.34 -8.50 17.36
C ASN A 22 -7.14 -8.72 16.43
N TYR A 23 -7.20 -9.77 15.61
CA TYR A 23 -6.21 -10.11 14.58
C TYR A 23 -5.98 -8.95 13.59
N VAL A 24 -6.96 -8.05 13.44
CA VAL A 24 -6.89 -6.82 12.65
C VAL A 24 -7.51 -5.65 13.43
N SER A 25 -7.05 -4.42 13.21
CA SER A 25 -7.67 -3.24 13.81
C SER A 25 -9.00 -2.93 13.11
N ASN A 26 -9.96 -2.27 13.76
CA ASN A 26 -11.10 -1.67 13.05
C ASN A 26 -10.73 -0.31 12.43
N LEU A 27 -9.57 0.24 12.82
CA LEU A 27 -9.07 1.53 12.38
C LEU A 27 -7.85 1.38 11.47
N LEU A 28 -7.65 2.37 10.61
CA LEU A 28 -6.39 2.61 9.93
C LEU A 28 -5.70 3.81 10.57
N CYS A 29 -4.44 3.62 10.95
CA CYS A 29 -3.69 4.65 11.67
C CYS A 29 -2.71 5.36 10.74
N HIS A 30 -2.66 6.68 10.82
CA HIS A 30 -1.70 7.52 10.12
C HIS A 30 -0.82 8.26 11.14
N PHE A 31 0.49 7.99 11.12
CA PHE A 31 1.47 8.63 11.99
C PHE A 31 2.19 9.78 11.29
N VAL A 32 2.41 10.87 12.02
CA VAL A 32 2.93 12.13 11.46
C VAL A 32 4.21 12.57 12.17
N GLY A 33 5.07 13.27 11.43
CA GLY A 33 6.21 13.97 12.01
C GLY A 33 7.49 13.13 12.18
N ARG A 34 7.63 12.03 11.44
CA ARG A 34 8.88 11.24 11.40
C ARG A 34 10.14 12.07 11.15
N SER A 35 10.04 13.03 10.24
CA SER A 35 11.15 13.94 9.87
C SER A 35 11.36 15.10 10.85
N ARG A 36 10.50 15.25 11.87
CA ARG A 36 10.59 16.32 12.86
C ARG A 36 11.50 15.90 14.02
N LYS A 37 12.24 16.88 14.55
CA LYS A 37 13.29 16.65 15.56
C LYS A 37 12.71 16.52 16.97
N THR A 38 11.73 17.36 17.31
CA THR A 38 11.15 17.43 18.66
C THR A 38 9.70 16.95 18.68
N ASP A 39 9.24 16.51 19.85
CA ASP A 39 7.83 16.13 20.03
C ASP A 39 6.89 17.33 19.91
N ASP A 40 7.34 18.54 20.26
CA ASP A 40 6.58 19.77 20.03
C ASP A 40 6.38 20.02 18.53
N ASP A 41 7.42 19.91 17.71
CA ASP A 41 7.31 20.06 16.25
C ASP A 41 6.36 19.01 15.64
N ARG A 42 6.32 17.80 16.20
CA ARG A 42 5.41 16.72 15.77
C ARG A 42 3.97 17.03 16.16
N PHE A 43 3.75 17.54 17.37
CA PHE A 43 2.44 17.97 17.84
C PHE A 43 1.89 19.12 17.00
N GLU A 44 2.69 20.17 16.75
CA GLU A 44 2.26 21.31 15.92
C GLU A 44 1.93 20.89 14.48
N LEU A 45 2.69 19.92 13.93
CA LEU A 45 2.37 19.33 12.63
C LEU A 45 1.03 18.59 12.67
N LEU A 46 0.77 17.78 13.69
CA LEU A 46 -0.50 17.08 13.87
C LEU A 46 -1.67 18.06 13.92
N VAL A 47 -1.56 19.12 14.73
CA VAL A 47 -2.58 20.19 14.84
C VAL A 47 -2.81 20.86 13.48
N THR A 48 -1.74 21.18 12.76
CA THR A 48 -1.81 21.81 11.43
C THR A 48 -2.56 20.92 10.44
N ILE A 49 -2.26 19.62 10.42
CA ILE A 49 -2.92 18.65 9.53
C ILE A 49 -4.41 18.55 9.85
N ILE A 50 -4.76 18.46 11.13
CA ILE A 50 -6.16 18.34 11.57
C ILE A 50 -6.95 19.60 11.23
N LYS A 51 -6.41 20.80 11.50
CA LYS A 51 -7.04 22.08 11.12
C LYS A 51 -7.21 22.20 9.61
N GLY A 52 -6.30 21.63 8.82
CA GLY A 52 -6.38 21.60 7.37
C GLY A 52 -7.41 20.62 6.81
N GLY A 53 -7.85 19.63 7.59
CA GLY A 53 -8.86 18.63 7.20
C GLY A 53 -8.44 17.73 6.03
N ARG A 54 -7.12 17.61 5.77
CA ARG A 54 -6.61 16.81 4.65
C ARG A 54 -5.24 16.19 4.94
N LEU A 55 -5.07 14.93 4.54
CA LEU A 55 -3.78 14.28 4.38
C LEU A 55 -3.35 14.43 2.92
N ILE A 56 -2.12 14.91 2.70
CA ILE A 56 -1.61 15.26 1.37
C ILE A 56 -0.68 14.16 0.88
N ALA A 57 -0.99 13.58 -0.29
CA ALA A 57 -0.19 12.54 -0.94
C ALA A 57 1.08 13.12 -1.60
N ASN A 58 0.92 14.24 -2.32
CA ASN A 58 2.02 14.94 -2.99
C ASN A 58 2.29 16.28 -2.30
N LEU A 59 3.36 16.36 -1.53
CA LEU A 59 3.73 17.58 -0.79
C LEU A 59 4.20 18.73 -1.70
N THR A 60 4.60 18.44 -2.95
CA THR A 60 5.08 19.46 -3.90
C THR A 60 3.94 20.05 -4.70
N GLU A 61 2.95 19.23 -5.09
CA GLU A 61 1.76 19.63 -5.82
C GLU A 61 0.48 19.16 -5.10
N PRO A 62 0.09 19.79 -3.97
CA PRO A 62 -0.99 19.30 -3.13
C PRO A 62 -2.37 19.28 -3.79
N ASP A 63 -2.64 20.19 -4.72
CA ASP A 63 -3.95 20.32 -5.37
C ASP A 63 -4.05 19.50 -6.67
N ASN A 64 -2.93 18.93 -7.13
CA ASN A 64 -2.86 18.03 -8.28
C ASN A 64 -2.06 16.77 -7.93
N PRO A 65 -2.63 15.85 -7.13
CA PRO A 65 -1.98 14.58 -6.82
C PRO A 65 -2.06 13.66 -8.05
N GLU A 66 -1.47 14.08 -9.17
CA GLU A 66 -1.11 13.16 -10.23
C GLU A 66 0.10 12.37 -9.75
N SER A 67 -0.01 11.04 -9.73
CA SER A 67 1.09 10.18 -9.35
C SER A 67 2.20 10.30 -10.39
N LEU A 68 3.22 11.11 -10.09
CA LEU A 68 4.43 11.20 -10.88
C LEU A 68 5.33 10.01 -10.55
N PHE A 69 5.26 9.00 -11.40
CA PHE A 69 6.12 7.83 -11.31
C PHE A 69 7.41 8.05 -12.09
N ASN A 70 8.52 8.26 -11.38
CA ASN A 70 9.82 8.33 -12.04
C ASN A 70 10.30 6.93 -12.39
N CYS A 71 10.30 6.61 -13.69
CA CYS A 71 10.84 5.38 -14.23
C CYS A 71 12.37 5.52 -14.41
N GLY A 72 13.13 4.73 -13.65
CA GLY A 72 14.60 4.74 -13.67
C GLY A 72 15.24 4.05 -12.47
N TYR A 73 14.46 3.27 -11.74
CA TYR A 73 14.76 2.84 -10.37
C TYR A 73 14.50 1.35 -10.17
N GLN A 74 15.26 0.69 -9.27
CA GLN A 74 15.30 -0.76 -9.09
C GLN A 74 15.07 -1.19 -7.64
N CYS A 75 13.95 -0.81 -7.01
CA CYS A 75 13.54 -1.33 -5.70
C CYS A 75 14.52 -1.12 -4.52
N GLU A 76 15.54 -0.28 -4.68
CA GLU A 76 16.67 -0.17 -3.75
C GLU A 76 16.31 0.52 -2.42
N HIS A 77 15.27 1.34 -2.39
CA HIS A 77 14.77 2.05 -1.21
C HIS A 77 13.40 1.46 -0.88
N VAL A 78 13.31 0.92 0.33
CA VAL A 78 12.07 0.43 0.96
C VAL A 78 11.25 -0.58 0.13
N GLY A 79 11.85 -1.17 -0.91
CA GLY A 79 11.25 -2.20 -1.75
C GLY A 79 10.20 -1.69 -2.74
N GLU A 80 10.17 -0.40 -3.08
CA GLU A 80 9.19 0.15 -4.01
C GLU A 80 9.54 -0.10 -5.48
N VAL A 81 8.55 -0.45 -6.30
CA VAL A 81 8.77 -0.64 -7.75
C VAL A 81 9.14 0.69 -8.44
N PHE A 82 8.61 1.80 -7.93
CA PHE A 82 8.89 3.15 -8.43
C PHE A 82 10.02 3.80 -7.63
N GLY A 83 10.79 4.69 -8.27
CA GLY A 83 11.80 5.49 -7.55
C GLY A 83 11.20 6.55 -6.63
N LYS A 84 9.94 6.91 -6.86
CA LYS A 84 9.14 7.75 -5.99
C LYS A 84 7.67 7.38 -6.16
N CYS A 85 6.96 7.20 -5.05
CA CYS A 85 5.52 7.00 -5.02
C CYS A 85 4.89 8.00 -4.03
N ASP A 86 4.31 9.09 -4.56
CA ASP A 86 3.58 10.05 -3.74
C ASP A 86 2.25 9.44 -3.27
N CYS A 87 2.10 9.27 -1.96
CA CYS A 87 0.94 8.60 -1.37
C CYS A 87 0.72 8.96 0.10
N VAL A 88 -0.50 8.73 0.57
CA VAL A 88 -0.83 8.72 2.01
C VAL A 88 -0.84 7.27 2.48
N CYS A 89 0.01 6.97 3.46
CA CYS A 89 0.14 5.64 4.05
C CYS A 89 -0.61 5.55 5.38
N PHE A 90 -1.21 4.39 5.62
CA PHE A 90 -1.81 4.01 6.89
C PHE A 90 -1.30 2.63 7.29
N CYS A 91 -1.34 2.31 8.58
CA CYS A 91 -1.09 0.96 9.07
C CYS A 91 -2.37 0.33 9.65
N ASP A 92 -2.61 -0.92 9.29
CA ASP A 92 -3.67 -1.76 9.89
C ASP A 92 -3.07 -2.62 11.01
N ILE A 93 -2.75 -1.98 12.13
CA ILE A 93 -2.09 -2.60 13.28
C ILE A 93 -2.93 -2.35 14.54
N PRO A 94 -3.25 -3.38 15.34
CA PRO A 94 -3.91 -3.20 16.64
C PRO A 94 -3.10 -2.31 17.59
N ASP A 95 -3.79 -1.55 18.43
CA ASP A 95 -3.22 -0.56 19.34
C ASP A 95 -2.09 -1.12 20.22
N GLU A 96 -2.24 -2.36 20.69
CA GLU A 96 -1.29 -3.05 21.56
C GLU A 96 0.03 -3.39 20.85
N SER A 97 0.01 -3.45 19.51
CA SER A 97 1.14 -3.82 18.66
C SER A 97 1.81 -2.62 17.99
N LEU A 98 1.33 -1.40 18.23
CA LEU A 98 1.87 -0.17 17.61
C LEU A 98 3.25 0.25 18.13
N ALA A 99 3.75 -0.35 19.21
CA ALA A 99 5.02 0.06 19.83
C ALA A 99 6.21 -0.04 18.87
N ILE A 100 6.30 -1.11 18.08
CA ILE A 100 7.37 -1.31 17.08
C ILE A 100 7.25 -0.25 15.97
N HIS A 101 6.02 0.00 15.52
CA HIS A 101 5.74 0.93 14.42
C HIS A 101 6.02 2.39 14.80
N THR A 102 5.62 2.80 16.01
CA THR A 102 5.79 4.18 16.48
C THR A 102 7.24 4.57 16.77
N ASN A 103 8.13 3.58 16.99
CA ASN A 103 9.57 3.82 17.04
C ASN A 103 10.16 4.26 15.68
N LYS A 104 9.56 3.80 14.57
CA LYS A 104 10.03 4.11 13.21
C LYS A 104 9.43 5.40 12.67
N TYR A 105 8.16 5.66 12.96
CA TYR A 105 7.40 6.76 12.38
C TYR A 105 7.24 7.93 13.34
N SER A 106 6.46 7.78 14.41
CA SER A 106 6.22 8.80 15.41
C SER A 106 5.24 8.24 16.44
N LYS A 107 5.13 8.89 17.60
CA LYS A 107 4.08 8.66 18.59
C LYS A 107 2.87 9.61 18.44
N PHE A 108 2.85 10.42 17.38
CA PHE A 108 1.75 11.32 17.04
C PHE A 108 1.02 10.79 15.81
N GLY A 109 -0.29 10.58 15.93
CA GLY A 109 -1.08 10.04 14.82
C GLY A 109 -2.59 10.11 15.01
N MET A 110 -3.30 9.66 13.98
CA MET A 110 -4.76 9.65 13.90
C MET A 110 -5.25 8.29 13.43
N GLY A 111 -6.28 7.75 14.08
CA GLY A 111 -6.98 6.53 13.70
C GLY A 111 -8.33 6.86 13.08
N PHE A 112 -8.60 6.27 11.91
CA PHE A 112 -9.81 6.47 11.13
C PHE A 112 -10.54 5.16 10.90
N GLU A 113 -11.86 5.21 10.72
CA GLU A 113 -12.63 4.04 10.27
C GLU A 113 -12.10 3.52 8.94
N LYS A 114 -11.92 2.20 8.84
CA LYS A 114 -11.42 1.54 7.61
C LYS A 114 -12.26 1.90 6.39
N THR A 115 -13.58 1.91 6.52
CA THR A 115 -14.51 2.18 5.41
C THR A 115 -14.35 3.59 4.87
N LEU A 116 -14.22 4.59 5.76
CA LEU A 116 -14.01 5.99 5.38
C LEU A 116 -12.76 6.15 4.51
N ILE A 117 -11.68 5.48 4.88
CA ILE A 117 -10.40 5.56 4.18
C ILE A 117 -10.44 4.76 2.87
N ALA A 118 -11.09 3.60 2.87
CA ALA A 118 -11.28 2.77 1.68
C ALA A 118 -12.16 3.45 0.61
N GLU A 119 -13.25 4.11 1.02
CA GLU A 119 -14.13 4.88 0.12
C GLU A 119 -13.39 6.01 -0.60
N GLN A 120 -12.31 6.51 -0.01
CA GLN A 120 -11.43 7.52 -0.61
C GLN A 120 -10.30 6.94 -1.47
N GLY A 121 -10.32 5.63 -1.73
CA GLY A 121 -9.42 4.94 -2.65
C GLY A 121 -8.21 4.28 -2.00
N ALA A 122 -8.12 4.26 -0.67
CA ALA A 122 -7.06 3.52 0.00
C ALA A 122 -7.32 2.01 -0.03
N HIS A 123 -6.27 1.22 -0.19
CA HIS A 123 -6.35 -0.23 -0.07
C HIS A 123 -5.01 -0.85 0.35
N PRO A 124 -4.98 -2.12 0.80
CA PRO A 124 -3.75 -2.77 1.23
C PRO A 124 -2.69 -2.81 0.12
N VAL A 125 -1.42 -2.76 0.53
CA VAL A 125 -0.29 -3.07 -0.34
C VAL A 125 -0.12 -4.59 -0.48
N MET A 126 0.38 -5.02 -1.63
CA MET A 126 0.84 -6.39 -1.87
C MET A 126 2.32 -6.51 -1.49
N TYR A 127 2.57 -7.22 -0.39
CA TYR A 127 3.92 -7.57 0.03
C TYR A 127 4.47 -8.76 -0.76
N VAL A 128 5.69 -8.62 -1.27
CA VAL A 128 6.35 -9.69 -2.02
C VAL A 128 7.74 -9.97 -1.42
N PRO A 129 8.04 -11.22 -1.05
CA PRO A 129 9.33 -11.54 -0.45
C PRO A 129 10.42 -11.50 -1.52
N LYS A 130 11.44 -10.65 -1.34
CA LYS A 130 12.48 -10.44 -2.36
C LYS A 130 13.48 -11.59 -2.46
N ASN A 131 13.63 -12.38 -1.39
CA ASN A 131 14.62 -13.46 -1.31
C ASN A 131 14.25 -14.70 -2.14
N TYR A 132 13.01 -14.77 -2.66
CA TYR A 132 12.51 -15.93 -3.40
C TYR A 132 12.08 -15.54 -4.83
N PRO A 133 12.34 -16.39 -5.83
CA PRO A 133 11.92 -16.12 -7.19
C PRO A 133 10.39 -16.14 -7.32
N VAL A 134 9.86 -15.25 -8.14
CA VAL A 134 8.45 -15.27 -8.55
C VAL A 134 8.20 -16.51 -9.41
N VAL A 135 7.11 -17.23 -9.15
CA VAL A 135 6.70 -18.41 -9.93
C VAL A 135 5.42 -18.09 -10.69
N GLU A 136 5.46 -18.21 -12.02
CA GLU A 136 4.31 -17.97 -12.89
C GLU A 136 3.56 -19.28 -13.22
N ARG A 137 2.26 -19.17 -13.54
CA ARG A 137 1.40 -20.33 -13.89
C ARG A 137 1.95 -21.18 -15.06
N GLY A 138 2.76 -20.61 -15.94
CA GLY A 138 3.32 -21.27 -17.13
C GLY A 138 4.71 -21.89 -16.96
N ASP A 139 5.36 -21.71 -15.80
CA ASP A 139 6.76 -22.10 -15.58
C ASP A 139 7.02 -23.61 -15.59
N SER A 140 5.96 -24.42 -15.53
CA SER A 140 6.05 -25.88 -15.60
C SER A 140 6.29 -26.43 -17.02
N SER A 141 6.31 -25.57 -18.06
CA SER A 141 6.53 -26.00 -19.44
C SER A 141 7.34 -24.99 -20.25
N ASP A 142 8.23 -25.48 -21.11
CA ASP A 142 9.04 -24.61 -21.99
C ASP A 142 8.18 -23.73 -22.92
N LYS A 143 6.98 -24.21 -23.30
CA LYS A 143 6.04 -23.47 -24.16
C LYS A 143 5.24 -22.40 -23.41
N GLY A 144 5.05 -22.56 -22.11
CA GLY A 144 4.30 -21.64 -21.26
C GLY A 144 5.17 -20.63 -20.51
N ARG A 145 6.49 -20.83 -20.51
CA ARG A 145 7.44 -19.99 -19.79
C ARG A 145 7.57 -18.63 -20.45
N SER A 146 7.32 -17.57 -19.68
CA SER A 146 7.54 -16.19 -20.11
C SER A 146 9.02 -15.79 -20.04
N TYR A 147 9.37 -14.68 -20.69
CA TYR A 147 10.71 -14.08 -20.63
C TYR A 147 10.91 -13.14 -19.43
N THR A 148 9.91 -12.97 -18.57
CA THR A 148 9.99 -12.06 -17.41
C THR A 148 11.10 -12.51 -16.45
N PRO A 149 11.96 -11.60 -15.94
CA PRO A 149 12.95 -11.95 -14.91
C PRO A 149 12.26 -12.51 -13.67
N ARG A 150 12.80 -13.57 -13.04
CA ARG A 150 12.17 -14.22 -11.88
C ARG A 150 12.58 -13.61 -10.54
N ASN A 151 13.66 -12.84 -10.50
CA ASN A 151 14.05 -12.06 -9.32
C ASN A 151 12.99 -10.95 -9.08
N PRO A 152 12.37 -10.83 -7.89
CA PRO A 152 11.34 -9.83 -7.62
C PRO A 152 11.77 -8.36 -7.87
N GLU A 153 13.01 -8.01 -7.56
CA GLU A 153 13.58 -6.66 -7.77
C GLU A 153 13.70 -6.32 -9.27
N GLN A 154 13.67 -7.32 -10.14
CA GLN A 154 13.67 -7.16 -11.60
C GLN A 154 12.29 -7.43 -12.22
N TYR A 155 11.50 -8.32 -11.62
CA TYR A 155 10.23 -8.80 -12.14
C TYR A 155 9.23 -7.66 -12.34
N PHE A 156 8.94 -6.90 -11.28
CA PHE A 156 7.94 -5.83 -11.33
C PHE A 156 8.39 -4.62 -12.16
N PRO A 157 9.65 -4.12 -12.03
CA PRO A 157 10.14 -3.09 -12.92
C PRO A 157 10.13 -3.50 -14.40
N TYR A 158 10.46 -4.76 -14.71
CA TYR A 158 10.40 -5.26 -16.08
C TYR A 158 8.97 -5.23 -16.65
N LEU A 159 7.98 -5.69 -15.89
CA LEU A 159 6.57 -5.66 -16.33
C LEU A 159 6.08 -4.23 -16.56
N LEU A 160 6.39 -3.33 -15.62
CA LEU A 160 6.06 -1.91 -15.73
C LEU A 160 6.72 -1.28 -16.96
N GLN A 161 8.04 -1.46 -17.13
CA GLN A 161 8.76 -0.93 -18.29
C GLN A 161 8.22 -1.52 -19.60
N THR A 162 7.97 -2.82 -19.65
CA THR A 162 7.40 -3.46 -20.84
C THR A 162 6.07 -2.83 -21.19
N ALA A 163 5.16 -2.66 -20.22
CA ALA A 163 3.87 -2.02 -20.46
C ALA A 163 4.04 -0.57 -20.97
N VAL A 164 4.81 0.24 -20.25
CA VAL A 164 5.02 1.68 -20.53
C VAL A 164 5.68 1.92 -21.89
N HIS A 165 6.51 1.01 -22.40
CA HIS A 165 7.19 1.20 -23.68
C HIS A 165 6.52 0.43 -24.83
N LEU A 166 6.14 -0.84 -24.63
CA LEU A 166 5.61 -1.69 -25.69
C LEU A 166 4.24 -1.22 -26.14
N LEU A 167 3.34 -0.87 -25.20
CA LEU A 167 1.96 -0.52 -25.56
C LEU A 167 1.89 0.78 -26.39
N PRO A 168 2.63 1.86 -26.06
CA PRO A 168 2.70 3.03 -26.95
C PRO A 168 3.38 2.74 -28.29
N LEU A 169 4.41 1.87 -28.33
CA LEU A 169 5.02 1.46 -29.61
C LEU A 169 4.02 0.72 -30.50
N MET A 170 3.18 -0.13 -29.92
CA MET A 170 2.09 -0.76 -30.65
C MET A 170 1.12 0.29 -31.21
N GLU A 171 0.75 1.30 -30.41
CA GLU A 171 -0.10 2.41 -30.86
C GLU A 171 0.48 3.16 -32.07
N ILE A 172 1.75 3.52 -32.02
CA ILE A 172 2.43 4.18 -33.13
C ILE A 172 2.40 3.30 -34.39
N GLY A 173 2.56 1.99 -34.24
CA GLY A 173 2.47 1.02 -35.33
C GLY A 173 1.09 0.96 -36.02
N TYR A 174 0.03 1.43 -35.35
CA TYR A 174 -1.33 1.48 -35.92
C TYR A 174 -1.69 2.83 -36.53
N ILE A 175 -0.81 3.84 -36.49
CA ILE A 175 -1.08 5.15 -37.08
C ILE A 175 -1.32 5.01 -38.59
N GLY A 176 -2.47 5.53 -39.05
CA GLY A 176 -2.86 5.50 -40.46
C GLY A 176 -3.52 4.20 -40.92
N ILE A 177 -3.68 3.21 -40.03
CA ILE A 177 -4.39 1.96 -40.34
C ILE A 177 -5.90 2.16 -40.15
N ASN A 178 -6.69 1.86 -41.18
CA ASN A 178 -8.15 1.82 -41.07
C ASN A 178 -8.59 0.47 -40.47
N LEU A 179 -8.74 0.44 -39.15
CA LEU A 179 -9.10 -0.77 -38.40
C LEU A 179 -10.49 -1.31 -38.79
N SER A 180 -11.48 -0.47 -39.07
CA SER A 180 -12.80 -0.92 -39.50
C SER A 180 -12.76 -1.65 -40.85
N GLN A 181 -11.92 -1.17 -41.78
CA GLN A 181 -11.66 -1.87 -43.04
C GLN A 181 -10.96 -3.21 -42.81
N GLN A 182 -9.99 -3.28 -41.90
CA GLN A 182 -9.34 -4.53 -41.52
C GLN A 182 -10.34 -5.54 -40.91
N GLU A 183 -11.28 -5.08 -40.08
CA GLU A 183 -12.32 -5.95 -39.53
C GLU A 183 -13.20 -6.55 -40.63
N ALA A 184 -13.62 -5.73 -41.60
CA ALA A 184 -14.43 -6.18 -42.73
C ALA A 184 -13.68 -7.22 -43.57
N LEU A 185 -12.38 -7.01 -43.83
CA LEU A 185 -11.52 -7.96 -44.52
C LEU A 185 -11.39 -9.27 -43.73
N LEU A 186 -11.15 -9.22 -42.41
CA LEU A 186 -11.06 -10.40 -41.57
C LEU A 186 -12.36 -11.20 -41.55
N LYS A 187 -13.51 -10.54 -41.44
CA LYS A 187 -14.83 -11.17 -41.51
C LYS A 187 -15.09 -11.89 -42.84
N ALA A 188 -14.47 -11.43 -43.92
CA ALA A 188 -14.55 -12.08 -45.24
C ALA A 188 -13.63 -13.30 -45.38
N THR A 189 -12.79 -13.60 -44.39
CA THR A 189 -11.91 -14.77 -44.35
C THR A 189 -12.39 -15.82 -43.35
N GLU A 190 -11.87 -17.05 -43.44
CA GLU A 190 -12.10 -18.08 -42.41
C GLU A 190 -11.63 -17.67 -41.00
N LEU A 191 -10.69 -16.71 -40.91
CA LEU A 191 -10.23 -16.14 -39.65
C LEU A 191 -11.29 -15.26 -38.98
N GLY A 192 -12.35 -14.84 -39.70
CA GLY A 192 -13.48 -14.10 -39.13
C GLY A 192 -14.17 -14.86 -38.00
N LYS A 193 -14.15 -16.20 -38.01
CA LYS A 193 -14.68 -17.03 -36.92
C LYS A 193 -13.90 -16.84 -35.61
N ALA A 194 -12.59 -16.57 -35.69
CA ALA A 194 -11.76 -16.31 -34.52
C ALA A 194 -12.13 -15.00 -33.82
N LEU A 195 -12.76 -14.05 -34.53
CA LEU A 195 -13.25 -12.81 -33.93
C LEU A 195 -14.36 -13.03 -32.88
N ASN A 196 -15.00 -14.21 -32.89
CA ASN A 196 -16.02 -14.57 -31.90
C ASN A 196 -15.41 -15.13 -30.60
N LEU A 197 -14.09 -15.36 -30.56
CA LEU A 197 -13.38 -15.77 -29.35
C LEU A 197 -13.10 -14.59 -28.42
N PHE A 198 -13.20 -13.36 -28.92
CA PHE A 198 -12.97 -12.14 -28.16
C PHE A 198 -14.27 -11.57 -27.60
N ASP A 199 -14.16 -10.84 -26.50
CA ASP A 199 -15.26 -10.06 -25.97
C ASP A 199 -15.80 -9.06 -27.01
N GLY A 200 -17.12 -8.99 -27.14
CA GLY A 200 -17.79 -8.22 -28.18
C GLY A 200 -17.69 -6.71 -27.99
N GLU A 201 -17.54 -6.22 -26.75
CA GLU A 201 -17.33 -4.80 -26.48
C GLU A 201 -15.88 -4.40 -26.75
N ILE A 202 -14.92 -5.18 -26.25
CA ILE A 202 -13.49 -4.96 -26.52
C ILE A 202 -13.22 -4.96 -28.02
N ARG A 203 -13.74 -5.95 -28.76
CA ARG A 203 -13.59 -6.05 -30.20
C ARG A 203 -14.14 -4.82 -30.93
N ARG A 204 -15.36 -4.39 -30.58
CA ARG A 204 -15.97 -3.19 -31.20
C ARG A 204 -15.15 -1.95 -30.92
N ASN A 205 -14.80 -1.68 -29.65
CA ASN A 205 -14.00 -0.53 -29.28
C ASN A 205 -12.65 -0.50 -30.02
N PHE A 206 -11.99 -1.65 -30.17
CA PHE A 206 -10.75 -1.77 -30.95
C PHE A 206 -10.95 -1.34 -32.42
N PHE A 207 -11.94 -1.91 -33.12
CA PHE A 207 -12.16 -1.62 -34.55
C PHE A 207 -12.84 -0.27 -34.81
N ASP A 208 -13.47 0.33 -33.81
CA ASP A 208 -14.02 1.70 -33.82
C ASP A 208 -12.93 2.77 -33.62
N GLY A 209 -11.66 2.38 -33.53
CA GLY A 209 -10.53 3.31 -33.39
C GLY A 209 -10.32 3.83 -31.97
N LYS A 210 -10.95 3.23 -30.95
CA LYS A 210 -10.71 3.57 -29.52
C LYS A 210 -9.45 2.91 -28.97
N TYR A 211 -8.46 2.65 -29.82
CA TYR A 211 -7.23 1.98 -29.44
C TYR A 211 -6.44 2.76 -28.37
N HIS A 212 -6.27 4.07 -28.57
CA HIS A 212 -5.58 4.95 -27.62
C HIS A 212 -6.15 4.87 -26.19
N PRO A 213 -7.44 5.15 -25.94
CA PRO A 213 -7.99 5.09 -24.58
C PRO A 213 -7.95 3.68 -23.97
N MET A 214 -7.99 2.61 -24.79
CA MET A 214 -7.80 1.24 -24.31
C MET A 214 -6.36 1.00 -23.80
N ILE A 215 -5.36 1.40 -24.59
CA ILE A 215 -3.95 1.30 -24.20
C ILE A 215 -3.67 2.17 -22.97
N PHE A 216 -4.15 3.42 -22.97
CA PHE A 216 -4.00 4.33 -21.85
C PHE A 216 -4.61 3.73 -20.57
N SER A 217 -5.78 3.09 -20.66
CA SER A 217 -6.42 2.43 -19.51
C SER A 217 -5.58 1.26 -18.96
N ILE A 218 -4.95 0.45 -19.83
CA ILE A 218 -4.04 -0.63 -19.40
C ILE A 218 -2.80 -0.04 -18.72
N LEU A 219 -2.21 1.01 -19.29
CA LEU A 219 -1.06 1.70 -18.72
C LEU A 219 -1.35 2.25 -17.33
N GLN A 220 -2.46 2.99 -17.18
CA GLN A 220 -2.90 3.52 -15.89
C GLN A 220 -3.18 2.41 -14.88
N GLY A 221 -3.84 1.32 -15.31
CA GLY A 221 -4.12 0.17 -14.46
C GLY A 221 -2.85 -0.51 -13.95
N ILE A 222 -1.87 -0.75 -14.82
CA ILE A 222 -0.59 -1.36 -14.45
C ILE A 222 0.20 -0.44 -13.52
N ALA A 223 0.33 0.84 -13.86
CA ALA A 223 1.03 1.81 -13.02
C ALA A 223 0.39 1.90 -11.63
N HIS A 224 -0.94 1.97 -11.57
CA HIS A 224 -1.69 1.94 -10.31
C HIS A 224 -1.34 0.69 -9.49
N GLN A 225 -1.43 -0.52 -10.06
CA GLN A 225 -1.13 -1.75 -9.32
C GLN A 225 0.32 -1.82 -8.82
N MET A 226 1.28 -1.39 -9.64
CA MET A 226 2.71 -1.37 -9.25
C MET A 226 2.97 -0.43 -8.07
N ALA A 227 2.13 0.59 -7.87
CA ALA A 227 2.27 1.53 -6.76
C ALA A 227 1.92 0.88 -5.41
N TYR A 228 1.29 -0.29 -5.43
CA TYR A 228 0.92 -1.06 -4.25
C TYR A 228 1.80 -2.29 -4.05
N VAL A 229 2.84 -2.49 -4.85
CA VAL A 229 3.80 -3.57 -4.63
C VAL A 229 4.91 -3.09 -3.71
N LYS A 230 5.14 -3.84 -2.62
CA LYS A 230 6.23 -3.58 -1.68
C LYS A 230 7.07 -4.83 -1.48
N LEU A 231 8.32 -4.79 -1.94
CA LEU A 231 9.27 -5.85 -1.72
C LEU A 231 9.77 -5.81 -0.27
N TYR A 232 9.91 -6.96 0.37
CA TYR A 232 10.47 -7.06 1.71
C TYR A 232 11.42 -8.24 1.83
N ASP A 233 12.34 -8.16 2.79
CA ASP A 233 13.21 -9.28 3.11
C ASP A 233 12.53 -10.21 4.11
N ALA A 234 12.21 -11.43 3.69
CA ALA A 234 11.48 -12.39 4.51
C ALA A 234 12.35 -13.09 5.57
N THR A 235 13.66 -12.84 5.54
CA THR A 235 14.61 -13.41 6.50
C THR A 235 14.86 -12.50 7.70
N LEU A 236 14.39 -11.24 7.63
CA LEU A 236 14.53 -10.29 8.72
C LEU A 236 13.58 -10.61 9.88
N PRO A 237 14.02 -10.41 11.13
CA PRO A 237 13.14 -10.46 12.30
C PRO A 237 11.98 -9.47 12.22
N ASP A 238 10.89 -9.75 12.93
CA ASP A 238 9.68 -8.92 12.97
C ASP A 238 9.93 -7.49 13.48
N ASP A 239 10.90 -7.32 14.39
CA ASP A 239 11.27 -6.04 14.99
C ASP A 239 12.37 -5.30 14.22
N HIS A 240 12.86 -5.86 13.12
CA HIS A 240 13.91 -5.23 12.32
C HIS A 240 13.39 -3.95 11.64
N PRO A 241 14.13 -2.82 11.68
CA PRO A 241 13.65 -1.54 11.14
C PRO A 241 13.33 -1.59 9.63
N ASP A 242 14.01 -2.45 8.88
CA ASP A 242 13.77 -2.70 7.45
C ASP A 242 12.79 -3.85 7.15
N ASN A 243 12.16 -4.43 8.16
CA ASN A 243 11.06 -5.37 7.95
C ASN A 243 9.74 -4.60 7.75
N TYR A 244 9.41 -4.32 6.49
CA TYR A 244 8.22 -3.58 6.12
C TYR A 244 6.93 -4.42 6.14
N TYR A 245 7.03 -5.75 6.19
CA TYR A 245 5.86 -6.64 6.18
C TYR A 245 4.96 -6.39 7.40
N MET A 246 5.57 -6.14 8.55
CA MET A 246 4.88 -5.89 9.81
C MET A 246 4.14 -4.54 9.86
N GLU A 247 4.33 -3.67 8.86
CA GLU A 247 3.64 -2.39 8.77
C GLU A 247 2.18 -2.52 8.34
N ARG A 248 1.81 -3.64 7.70
CA ARG A 248 0.45 -3.90 7.18
C ARG A 248 -0.14 -2.67 6.50
N GLU A 249 0.64 -2.13 5.57
CA GLU A 249 0.41 -0.82 4.97
C GLU A 249 -0.85 -0.82 4.10
N TRP A 250 -1.63 0.22 4.25
CA TRP A 250 -2.66 0.65 3.32
C TRP A 250 -2.20 1.95 2.68
N ARG A 251 -2.47 2.11 1.39
CA ARG A 251 -1.97 3.24 0.62
C ARG A 251 -3.11 3.92 -0.14
N SER A 252 -3.13 5.24 -0.14
CA SER A 252 -3.91 6.04 -1.07
C SER A 252 -2.98 6.85 -1.95
N LEU A 253 -3.14 6.76 -3.27
CA LEU A 253 -2.40 7.60 -4.23
C LEU A 253 -2.99 9.01 -4.36
N LYS A 254 -4.01 9.33 -3.56
CA LYS A 254 -4.71 10.61 -3.54
C LYS A 254 -4.69 11.19 -2.14
N ASN A 255 -4.98 12.48 -2.05
CA ASN A 255 -5.25 13.11 -0.77
C ASN A 255 -6.45 12.47 -0.10
N ILE A 256 -6.44 12.46 1.23
CA ILE A 256 -7.56 12.01 2.06
C ILE A 256 -8.15 13.22 2.74
N SER A 257 -9.44 13.46 2.54
CA SER A 257 -10.18 14.53 3.22
C SER A 257 -10.88 13.97 4.45
N PHE A 258 -10.90 14.75 5.53
CA PHE A 258 -11.52 14.35 6.78
C PHE A 258 -11.90 15.58 7.62
N SER A 259 -12.82 15.39 8.55
CA SER A 259 -13.14 16.32 9.62
C SER A 259 -12.64 15.81 10.97
N ILE A 260 -12.63 16.66 12.00
CA ILE A 260 -12.28 16.25 13.36
C ILE A 260 -13.17 15.09 13.90
N HIS A 261 -14.41 14.97 13.42
CA HIS A 261 -15.34 13.91 13.83
C HIS A 261 -15.06 12.55 13.18
N ASP A 262 -14.28 12.54 12.09
CA ASP A 262 -13.85 11.34 11.40
C ASP A 262 -12.67 10.67 12.11
N ILE A 263 -11.94 11.42 12.92
CA ILE A 263 -10.86 10.90 13.77
C ILE A 263 -11.48 10.15 14.95
N LYS A 264 -11.27 8.84 15.01
CA LYS A 264 -11.80 7.98 16.09
C LYS A 264 -10.84 7.85 17.26
N THR A 265 -9.55 7.92 16.98
CA THR A 265 -8.50 7.82 17.97
C THR A 265 -7.38 8.80 17.66
N VAL A 266 -6.90 9.53 18.66
CA VAL A 266 -5.70 10.34 18.56
C VAL A 266 -4.60 9.66 19.36
N TYR A 267 -3.46 9.43 18.71
CA TYR A 267 -2.29 8.75 19.29
C TYR A 267 -1.29 9.80 19.76
N LEU A 268 -0.89 9.75 21.04
CA LEU A 268 0.00 10.74 21.67
C LEU A 268 1.01 10.09 22.61
N PRO A 269 2.20 10.68 22.82
CA PRO A 269 3.22 10.11 23.69
C PRO A 269 2.97 10.34 25.19
N SER A 270 2.13 11.31 25.59
CA SER A 270 1.88 11.60 27.00
C SER A 270 0.54 12.31 27.25
N HIS A 271 0.11 12.31 28.52
CA HIS A 271 -1.06 13.06 28.97
C HIS A 271 -0.92 14.58 28.82
N THR A 272 0.29 15.13 28.90
CA THR A 272 0.55 16.56 28.67
C THR A 272 0.12 16.97 27.25
N TYR A 273 0.44 16.15 26.25
CA TYR A 273 0.00 16.42 24.88
C TYR A 273 -1.50 16.19 24.69
N LYS A 274 -2.12 15.28 25.46
CA LYS A 274 -3.58 15.12 25.46
C LYS A 274 -4.28 16.39 25.94
N GLU A 275 -3.81 16.99 27.03
CA GLU A 275 -4.37 18.24 27.56
C GLU A 275 -4.24 19.38 26.54
N ARG A 276 -3.07 19.52 25.92
CA ARG A 276 -2.85 20.49 24.82
C ARG A 276 -3.78 20.22 23.64
N PHE A 277 -3.94 18.96 23.25
CA PHE A 277 -4.84 18.58 22.15
C PHE A 277 -6.28 19.01 22.44
N MET A 278 -6.78 18.73 23.64
CA MET A 278 -8.15 19.10 24.04
C MET A 278 -8.34 20.62 24.14
N HIS A 279 -7.28 21.38 24.40
CA HIS A 279 -7.33 22.84 24.33
C HIS A 279 -7.45 23.35 22.89
N GLU A 280 -6.73 22.73 21.95
CA GLU A 280 -6.79 23.08 20.52
C GLU A 280 -8.10 22.63 19.84
N PHE A 281 -8.66 21.49 20.28
CA PHE A 281 -9.85 20.87 19.71
C PHE A 281 -10.85 20.47 20.81
N PRO A 282 -11.49 21.45 21.50
CA PRO A 282 -12.45 21.17 22.57
C PRO A 282 -13.68 20.38 22.12
N GLU A 283 -13.99 20.39 20.82
CA GLU A 283 -15.08 19.65 20.19
C GLU A 283 -14.76 18.19 19.88
N TYR A 284 -13.52 17.74 20.09
CA TYR A 284 -13.13 16.35 19.79
C TYR A 284 -13.83 15.37 20.74
N THR A 285 -14.58 14.43 20.18
CA THR A 285 -15.37 13.42 20.92
C THR A 285 -14.81 12.00 20.80
N GLY A 286 -13.70 11.81 20.11
CA GLY A 286 -13.09 10.50 19.93
C GLY A 286 -12.29 10.03 21.14
N SER A 287 -11.56 8.94 20.96
CA SER A 287 -10.73 8.33 22.01
C SER A 287 -9.26 8.78 21.90
N PHE A 288 -8.47 8.44 22.91
CA PHE A 288 -7.04 8.71 22.94
C PHE A 288 -6.28 7.43 23.24
N HIS A 289 -5.20 7.19 22.50
CA HIS A 289 -4.21 6.19 22.82
C HIS A 289 -2.93 6.88 23.30
N ILE A 290 -2.54 6.62 24.55
CA ILE A 290 -1.33 7.20 25.15
C ILE A 290 -0.27 6.12 25.23
N PHE A 291 0.84 6.30 24.51
CA PHE A 291 1.94 5.34 24.55
C PHE A 291 2.59 5.33 25.93
N LYS A 292 2.72 4.14 26.52
CA LYS A 292 3.45 3.99 27.80
C LYS A 292 4.91 4.36 27.58
N THR A 293 5.43 5.27 28.40
CA THR A 293 6.88 5.53 28.47
C THR A 293 7.54 4.28 29.06
N THR A 294 8.22 3.49 28.24
CA THR A 294 9.15 2.50 28.77
C THR A 294 10.30 3.27 29.39
N VAL A 295 10.24 3.48 30.71
CA VAL A 295 11.42 3.87 31.47
C VAL A 295 12.33 2.64 31.44
N THR A 296 13.23 2.58 30.46
CA THR A 296 14.31 1.61 30.48
C THR A 296 15.20 1.98 31.66
N LEU A 297 14.95 1.38 32.82
CA LEU A 297 15.93 1.30 33.89
C LEU A 297 17.09 0.47 33.34
N LEU A 298 18.04 1.11 32.68
CA LEU A 298 19.37 0.56 32.53
C LEU A 298 19.92 0.42 33.95
N LYS A 299 19.77 -0.78 34.52
CA LYS A 299 20.62 -1.20 35.64
C LYS A 299 22.04 -1.19 35.10
N TYR A 300 22.78 -0.15 35.46
CA TYR A 300 24.24 -0.20 35.46
C TYR A 300 24.63 -1.35 36.38
N ASP A 301 25.10 -2.44 35.79
CA ASP A 301 25.80 -3.48 36.51
C ASP A 301 27.24 -3.00 36.68
N GLU A 302 27.52 -2.39 37.83
CA GLU A 302 28.89 -2.13 38.29
C GLU A 302 29.54 -3.45 38.72
N SER A 303 29.95 -4.26 37.74
CA SER A 303 30.81 -5.41 38.01
C SER A 303 31.68 -5.78 36.81
N CYS A 304 32.59 -4.88 36.41
CA CYS A 304 33.82 -5.31 35.73
C CYS A 304 34.92 -4.24 35.84
N THR A 305 35.55 -4.18 37.02
CA THR A 305 36.91 -3.66 37.17
C THR A 305 37.88 -4.84 37.23
N ASP A 306 38.42 -5.23 36.09
CA ASP A 306 39.77 -5.82 35.92
C ASP A 306 40.00 -5.90 34.40
N GLY A 307 40.85 -5.10 33.77
CA GLY A 307 42.28 -5.03 34.02
C GLY A 307 43.00 -5.72 32.86
N ARG A 308 43.49 -4.92 31.90
CA ARG A 308 44.79 -5.05 31.18
C ARG A 308 44.78 -4.24 29.88
N ILE A 309 45.59 -3.17 29.94
CA ILE A 309 46.45 -2.53 28.91
C ILE A 309 45.96 -2.56 27.47
#